data_AF-A0A9P7D3K0-F1
#
_entry.id   AF-A0A9P7D3K0-F1
#
_cell.length_a   1.000
_cell.length_b   1.000
_cell.length_c   1.000
_cell.angle_alpha   90.00
_cell.angle_beta   90.00
_cell.angle_gamma   90.00
#
_symmetry.space_group_name_H-M   'P 1'
#
loop_
_entity.id
_entity.type
_entity.pdbx_description
1 polymer ?
#
loop_
_entity_poly.entity_id
_entity_poly.type
_entity_poly.pdbx_seq_one_letter_code
_entity_poly.pdbx_strand_id
1 'polypeptide(L)'
;MATSLVTSNQGHLPLLQPSPVRVLADAIHQYQNAQSVENPSLPFDDIDVTENPFRSSSTQTPNSFFESLTRLSPNDAIAGPSTPSPLDDFSRTEEAKNNSKKRGKLMGNGLPCYLSGDAFYTRVVDHEKAAADEEVAKQEEREQRAAALEEWKKMEEARKHHNRESKGKYQMDLEWWKEEKERVRLEKRRLAWKKPMRGKLEAPLPKPVVVEGTAGDELDVDGDDHENASDEDEEE
;
A
#
# COMPACT_ATOMS: atom_id res chain seq x y z
N MET A 1 16.65 -17.27 79.69
CA MET A 1 16.55 -16.04 78.88
C MET A 1 16.56 -16.46 77.42
N ALA A 2 15.47 -16.24 76.68
CA ALA A 2 15.32 -16.66 75.29
C ALA A 2 15.46 -15.44 74.38
N THR A 3 16.38 -15.49 73.42
CA THR A 3 16.63 -14.45 72.42
C THR A 3 15.66 -14.63 71.26
N SER A 4 14.77 -13.67 71.04
CA SER A 4 13.84 -13.67 69.91
C SER A 4 14.55 -13.30 68.60
N LEU A 5 14.32 -14.11 67.57
CA LEU A 5 14.73 -13.86 66.19
C LEU A 5 13.74 -12.88 65.55
N VAL A 6 14.22 -11.66 65.26
CA VAL A 6 13.52 -10.66 64.45
C VAL A 6 13.75 -11.00 62.98
N THR A 7 12.72 -11.46 62.28
CA THR A 7 12.77 -11.66 60.82
C THR A 7 12.45 -10.35 60.12
N SER A 8 13.43 -9.79 59.42
CA SER A 8 13.28 -8.62 58.56
C SER A 8 12.52 -9.00 57.29
N ASN A 9 11.32 -8.42 57.10
CA ASN A 9 10.44 -8.66 55.95
C ASN A 9 10.78 -7.79 54.72
N GLN A 10 12.04 -7.38 54.56
CA GLN A 10 12.44 -6.53 53.43
C GLN A 10 12.90 -7.38 52.24
N GLY A 11 11.98 -8.18 51.70
CA GLY A 11 12.19 -8.91 50.46
C GLY A 11 12.15 -7.95 49.28
N HIS A 12 13.30 -7.58 48.74
CA HIS A 12 13.42 -6.92 47.45
C HIS A 12 13.03 -7.94 46.38
N LEU A 13 11.76 -7.94 45.96
CA LEU A 13 11.31 -8.76 44.83
C LEU A 13 12.05 -8.31 43.57
N PRO A 14 12.61 -9.24 42.78
CA PRO A 14 13.24 -8.88 41.52
C PRO A 14 12.19 -8.17 40.66
N LEU A 15 12.53 -6.96 40.22
CA LEU A 15 11.70 -6.18 39.30
C LEU A 15 11.39 -7.07 38.10
N LEU A 16 10.11 -7.36 37.92
CA LEU A 16 9.60 -8.17 36.83
C LEU A 16 10.07 -7.49 35.54
N GLN A 17 10.91 -8.18 34.76
CA GLN A 17 11.38 -7.65 33.48
C GLN A 17 10.14 -7.28 32.65
N PRO A 18 10.07 -6.06 32.11
CA PRO A 18 8.90 -5.64 31.36
C PRO A 18 8.72 -6.59 30.18
N SER A 19 7.51 -7.12 30.04
CA SER A 19 7.16 -7.95 28.88
C SER A 19 7.49 -7.18 27.60
N PRO A 20 8.03 -7.84 26.55
CA PRO A 20 8.31 -7.21 25.27
C PRO A 20 7.12 -6.40 24.71
N VAL A 21 5.89 -6.86 25.00
CA VAL A 21 4.65 -6.15 24.61
C VAL A 21 4.54 -4.79 25.30
N ARG A 22 4.93 -4.68 26.58
CA ARG A 22 4.91 -3.41 27.32
C ARG A 22 5.97 -2.44 26.81
N VAL A 23 7.15 -2.94 26.47
CA VAL A 23 8.23 -2.12 25.89
C VAL A 23 7.77 -1.51 24.56
N LEU A 24 7.10 -2.30 23.72
CA LEU A 24 6.56 -1.80 22.45
C LEU A 24 5.45 -0.77 22.65
N ALA A 25 4.53 -1.02 23.58
CA ALA A 25 3.43 -0.09 23.89
C ALA A 25 3.95 1.25 24.42
N ASP A 26 4.95 1.23 25.31
CA ASP A 26 5.58 2.45 25.83
C ASP A 26 6.30 3.23 24.73
N ALA A 27 6.97 2.54 23.80
CA ALA A 27 7.62 3.16 22.65
C ALA A 27 6.61 3.85 21.70
N ILE A 28 5.46 3.21 21.44
CA ILE A 28 4.40 3.79 20.60
C ILE A 28 3.82 5.06 21.26
N HIS A 29 3.58 5.02 22.58
CA HIS A 29 3.08 6.19 23.30
C HIS A 29 4.09 7.35 23.32
N GLN A 30 5.38 7.06 23.48
CA GLN A 30 6.42 8.09 23.40
C GLN A 30 6.47 8.73 22.00
N TYR A 31 6.35 7.93 20.95
CA TYR A 31 6.36 8.43 19.58
C TYR A 31 5.16 9.36 19.30
N GLN A 32 3.96 8.98 19.74
CA GLN A 32 2.76 9.80 19.59
C GLN A 32 2.85 11.13 20.37
N ASN A 33 3.45 11.10 21.57
CA ASN A 33 3.68 12.33 22.34
C ASN A 33 4.77 13.22 21.73
N ALA A 34 5.80 12.64 21.09
CA ALA A 34 6.80 13.43 20.39
C ALA A 34 6.21 14.16 19.16
N GLN A 35 5.31 13.48 18.43
CA GLN A 35 4.62 14.05 17.27
C GLN A 35 3.69 15.23 17.63
N SER A 36 3.14 15.27 18.85
CA SER A 36 2.22 16.35 19.26
C SER A 36 2.93 17.62 19.73
N VAL A 37 4.23 17.57 20.03
CA VAL A 37 5.00 18.71 20.57
C VAL A 37 5.67 19.54 19.46
N GLU A 38 5.78 19.02 18.23
CA GLU A 38 6.44 19.73 17.10
C GLU A 38 5.51 20.56 16.20
N ASN A 39 4.29 20.88 16.65
CA ASN A 39 3.55 22.01 16.10
C ASN A 39 3.73 23.22 17.03
N PRO A 40 4.82 24.00 16.92
CA PRO A 40 4.83 25.33 17.50
C PRO A 40 3.70 26.08 16.80
N SER A 41 2.59 26.27 17.52
CA SER A 41 1.56 27.21 17.15
C SER A 41 2.25 28.53 16.86
N LEU A 42 2.42 28.85 15.58
CA LEU A 42 2.92 30.15 15.17
C LEU A 42 1.99 31.17 15.81
N PRO A 43 2.54 32.22 16.45
CA PRO A 43 1.71 33.33 16.91
C PRO A 43 1.07 33.91 15.66
N PHE A 44 -0.23 33.63 15.50
CA PHE A 44 -1.08 34.35 14.56
C PHE A 44 -1.12 35.78 15.09
N ASP A 45 -0.25 36.63 14.56
CA ASP A 45 -0.36 38.05 14.73
C ASP A 45 -1.75 38.48 14.26
N ASP A 46 -2.43 39.21 15.13
CA ASP A 46 -3.74 39.79 14.95
C ASP A 46 -3.83 40.58 13.63
N ILE A 47 -4.35 39.94 12.58
CA ILE A 47 -4.84 40.66 11.41
C ILE A 47 -6.30 40.98 11.69
N ASP A 48 -6.53 42.22 12.11
CA ASP A 48 -7.84 42.87 12.27
C ASP A 48 -8.54 42.96 10.91
N VAL A 49 -9.18 41.86 10.49
CA VAL A 49 -10.07 41.84 9.31
C VAL A 49 -11.47 42.24 9.76
N THR A 50 -11.69 43.53 9.59
CA THR A 50 -12.98 44.22 9.56
C THR A 50 -14.06 43.40 8.87
N GLU A 51 -15.11 43.12 9.66
CA GLU A 51 -16.51 42.89 9.30
C GLU A 51 -16.81 42.30 7.91
N ASN A 52 -17.08 40.99 7.86
CA ASN A 52 -17.88 40.42 6.78
C ASN A 52 -19.13 39.73 7.36
N PRO A 53 -20.31 40.37 7.34
CA PRO A 53 -21.53 39.86 7.96
C PRO A 53 -22.33 39.03 6.95
N PHE A 54 -21.79 37.90 6.50
CA PHE A 54 -22.60 36.90 5.78
C PHE A 54 -22.43 35.51 6.38
N ARG A 55 -22.97 35.41 7.58
CA ARG A 55 -23.29 34.16 8.27
C ARG A 55 -24.46 33.50 7.55
N SER A 56 -24.19 32.47 6.75
CA SER A 56 -25.16 31.49 6.27
C SER A 56 -24.54 30.10 6.51
N SER A 57 -24.76 29.49 7.68
CA SER A 57 -25.81 28.50 7.93
C SER A 57 -25.79 27.30 6.98
N SER A 58 -25.53 26.13 7.56
CA SER A 58 -25.99 24.79 7.15
C SER A 58 -24.99 23.89 6.40
N THR A 59 -24.09 23.25 7.16
CA THR A 59 -23.53 21.94 6.79
C THR A 59 -24.35 20.84 7.45
N GLN A 60 -25.47 20.47 6.83
CA GLN A 60 -26.17 19.23 7.11
C GLN A 60 -25.54 18.16 6.22
N THR A 61 -24.69 17.32 6.79
CA THR A 61 -24.12 16.14 6.12
C THR A 61 -25.19 15.05 5.98
N PRO A 62 -25.59 14.63 4.76
CA PRO A 62 -26.36 13.41 4.61
C PRO A 62 -25.42 12.21 4.58
N ASN A 63 -25.34 11.51 5.72
CA ASN A 63 -24.93 10.10 5.77
C ASN A 63 -25.95 9.23 5.02
N SER A 64 -25.85 9.12 3.70
CA SER A 64 -26.73 8.21 2.93
C SER A 64 -26.04 7.49 1.77
N PHE A 65 -24.74 7.18 1.87
CA PHE A 65 -24.03 6.49 0.79
C PHE A 65 -24.00 4.96 0.92
N PHE A 66 -24.46 4.37 2.04
CA PHE A 66 -24.35 2.93 2.29
C PHE A 66 -25.56 2.06 1.86
N GLU A 67 -26.59 2.60 1.22
CA GLU A 67 -27.82 1.84 0.90
C GLU A 67 -27.95 1.31 -0.55
N SER A 68 -26.93 1.40 -1.41
CA SER A 68 -27.04 0.96 -2.82
C SER A 68 -26.39 -0.38 -3.17
N LEU A 69 -26.14 -1.26 -2.20
CA LEU A 69 -25.68 -2.63 -2.42
C LEU A 69 -26.80 -3.64 -2.23
N THR A 70 -27.77 -3.68 -3.14
CA THR A 70 -28.54 -4.91 -3.47
C THR A 70 -29.40 -4.69 -4.72
N ARG A 71 -28.86 -4.99 -5.90
CA ARG A 71 -29.66 -5.42 -7.06
C ARG A 71 -28.79 -6.19 -8.05
N LEU A 72 -28.40 -7.41 -7.65
CA LEU A 72 -27.95 -8.44 -8.59
C LEU A 72 -29.16 -8.85 -9.44
N SER A 73 -29.11 -8.48 -10.72
CA SER A 73 -30.07 -8.89 -11.74
C SER A 73 -29.79 -10.35 -12.16
N PRO A 74 -30.75 -11.28 -12.09
CA PRO A 74 -30.50 -12.71 -12.38
C PRO A 74 -30.48 -13.13 -13.87
N ASN A 75 -30.41 -12.20 -14.84
CA ASN A 75 -30.76 -12.52 -16.23
C ASN A 75 -29.74 -12.08 -17.29
N ASP A 76 -28.45 -12.37 -17.09
CA ASP A 76 -27.52 -12.37 -18.23
C ASP A 76 -27.17 -13.80 -18.65
N ALA A 77 -27.57 -14.07 -19.89
CA ALA A 77 -27.56 -15.35 -20.53
C ALA A 77 -26.13 -15.87 -20.74
N ILE A 78 -26.00 -17.17 -20.46
CA ILE A 78 -24.88 -18.04 -20.72
C ILE A 78 -24.53 -17.99 -22.22
N ALA A 79 -23.49 -17.23 -22.57
CA ALA A 79 -22.79 -17.35 -23.84
C ALA A 79 -21.57 -18.27 -23.61
N GLY A 80 -21.47 -19.31 -24.45
CA GLY A 80 -20.71 -20.52 -24.20
C GLY A 80 -19.19 -20.37 -24.01
N PRO A 81 -18.55 -21.39 -23.41
CA PRO A 81 -17.10 -21.44 -23.26
C PRO A 81 -16.42 -21.62 -24.62
N SER A 82 -15.69 -20.60 -25.05
CA SER A 82 -14.76 -20.69 -26.17
C SER A 82 -13.56 -21.53 -25.76
N THR A 83 -13.40 -22.64 -26.47
CA THR A 83 -12.28 -23.58 -26.51
C THR A 83 -10.90 -22.90 -26.36
N PRO A 84 -10.07 -23.30 -25.38
CA PRO A 84 -8.65 -22.99 -25.41
C PRO A 84 -7.90 -24.01 -26.29
N SER A 85 -7.17 -23.49 -27.27
CA SER A 85 -6.19 -24.23 -28.07
C SER A 85 -5.06 -24.80 -27.19
N PRO A 86 -4.67 -26.07 -27.37
CA PRO A 86 -3.48 -26.66 -26.77
C PRO A 86 -2.31 -26.63 -27.76
N LEU A 87 -1.15 -26.09 -27.34
CA LEU A 87 0.23 -26.11 -27.91
C LEU A 87 0.85 -24.74 -27.54
N ASP A 88 1.84 -24.61 -26.64
CA ASP A 88 3.12 -25.32 -26.62
C ASP A 88 3.68 -25.57 -25.22
N ASP A 89 4.42 -26.68 -25.19
CA ASP A 89 5.21 -27.29 -24.13
C ASP A 89 6.59 -26.60 -23.97
N PHE A 90 7.32 -26.99 -22.92
CA PHE A 90 8.76 -26.91 -22.68
C PHE A 90 9.33 -25.95 -21.62
N SER A 91 9.72 -26.61 -20.51
CA SER A 91 10.80 -26.29 -19.56
C SER A 91 10.46 -25.43 -18.33
N ARG A 92 9.61 -25.95 -17.44
CA ARG A 92 9.68 -25.59 -16.02
C ARG A 92 9.53 -26.81 -15.09
N THR A 93 10.70 -27.29 -14.65
CA THR A 93 10.93 -28.03 -13.38
C THR A 93 10.16 -29.35 -13.18
N GLU A 94 10.61 -30.38 -13.90
CA GLU A 94 10.32 -31.82 -13.68
C GLU A 94 11.07 -32.41 -12.46
N GLU A 95 11.35 -31.64 -11.40
CA GLU A 95 12.09 -32.17 -10.21
C GLU A 95 11.26 -32.26 -8.92
N ALA A 96 10.00 -31.85 -8.90
CA ALA A 96 9.18 -31.86 -7.66
C ALA A 96 8.15 -33.00 -7.55
N LYS A 97 7.84 -33.75 -8.63
CA LYS A 97 6.75 -34.73 -8.61
C LYS A 97 7.14 -36.14 -8.11
N ASN A 98 8.41 -36.36 -7.80
CA ASN A 98 8.91 -37.69 -7.41
C ASN A 98 8.98 -37.88 -5.88
N ASN A 99 8.86 -36.79 -5.12
CA ASN A 99 9.13 -36.80 -3.67
C ASN A 99 7.86 -36.86 -2.79
N SER A 100 6.67 -36.72 -3.37
CA SER A 100 5.40 -36.68 -2.63
C SER A 100 4.91 -38.04 -2.11
N LYS A 101 5.49 -39.17 -2.57
CA LYS A 101 5.08 -40.53 -2.14
C LYS A 101 5.98 -41.17 -1.07
N LYS A 102 7.01 -40.48 -0.58
CA LYS A 102 7.93 -40.99 0.45
C LYS A 102 7.98 -40.18 1.74
N ARG A 103 7.24 -39.07 1.85
CA ARG A 103 7.01 -38.39 3.14
C ARG A 103 6.21 -39.33 4.04
N GLY A 104 6.90 -40.08 4.90
CA GLY A 104 6.30 -41.01 5.86
C GLY A 104 6.87 -42.42 5.85
N LYS A 105 7.73 -42.79 4.87
CA LYS A 105 8.51 -44.03 4.99
C LYS A 105 9.67 -43.74 5.93
N LEU A 106 9.46 -44.02 7.22
CA LEU A 106 10.48 -43.97 8.27
C LEU A 106 11.74 -44.61 7.69
N MET A 107 12.80 -43.82 7.50
CA MET A 107 14.08 -44.32 7.03
C MET A 107 14.65 -45.20 8.14
N GLY A 108 14.45 -46.50 8.01
CA GLY A 108 14.87 -47.49 9.00
C GLY A 108 13.71 -48.33 9.50
N ASN A 109 14.07 -49.51 10.00
CA ASN A 109 13.32 -50.61 10.59
C ASN A 109 12.37 -50.23 11.76
N GLY A 110 11.93 -48.98 11.87
CA GLY A 110 11.10 -48.48 12.97
C GLY A 110 11.88 -48.21 14.26
N LEU A 111 13.18 -48.55 14.30
CA LEU A 111 14.02 -48.29 15.47
C LEU A 111 14.62 -46.88 15.41
N PRO A 112 14.61 -46.15 16.54
CA PRO A 112 15.42 -44.94 16.68
C PRO A 112 16.88 -45.23 16.33
N CYS A 113 17.37 -44.62 15.25
CA CYS A 113 18.78 -44.67 14.91
C CYS A 113 19.48 -43.52 15.63
N TYR A 114 20.36 -43.86 16.57
CA TYR A 114 21.25 -42.86 17.17
C TYR A 114 22.25 -42.42 16.11
N LEU A 115 22.17 -41.15 15.70
CA LEU A 115 23.23 -40.55 14.89
C LEU A 115 24.49 -40.47 15.74
N SER A 116 25.65 -40.79 15.16
CA SER A 116 26.92 -40.46 15.78
C SER A 116 26.98 -38.94 16.00
N GLY A 117 27.61 -38.50 17.09
CA GLY A 117 27.66 -37.07 17.47
C GLY A 117 28.11 -36.17 16.31
N ASP A 118 29.11 -36.62 15.54
CA ASP A 118 29.64 -35.88 14.39
C ASP A 118 28.64 -35.74 13.23
N ALA A 119 27.85 -36.79 12.96
CA ALA A 119 26.85 -36.78 11.91
C ALA A 119 25.64 -35.90 12.29
N PHE A 120 25.28 -35.86 13.57
CA PHE A 120 24.28 -34.93 14.07
C PHE A 120 24.77 -33.48 13.96
N TYR A 121 25.98 -33.20 14.41
CA TYR A 121 26.57 -31.86 14.36
C TYR A 121 26.60 -31.30 12.94
N THR A 122 27.07 -32.10 11.96
CA THR A 122 27.12 -31.69 10.55
C THR A 122 25.74 -31.29 10.02
N ARG A 123 24.70 -32.08 10.33
CA ARG A 123 23.32 -31.77 9.88
C ARG A 123 22.75 -30.50 10.51
N VAL A 124 23.05 -30.23 11.78
CA VAL A 124 22.60 -28.99 12.44
C VAL A 124 23.28 -27.79 11.79
N VAL A 125 24.60 -27.85 11.57
CA VAL A 125 25.35 -26.77 10.90
C VAL A 125 24.84 -26.53 9.47
N ASP A 126 24.58 -27.58 8.70
CA ASP A 126 24.07 -27.46 7.34
C ASP A 126 22.64 -26.87 7.34
N HIS A 127 21.80 -27.25 8.29
CA HIS A 127 20.46 -26.70 8.43
C HIS A 127 20.48 -25.21 8.81
N GLU A 128 21.35 -24.80 9.74
CA GLU A 128 21.52 -23.39 10.11
C GLU A 128 21.99 -22.54 8.92
N LYS A 129 22.95 -23.06 8.14
CA LYS A 129 23.41 -22.40 6.91
C LYS A 129 22.30 -22.29 5.88
N ALA A 130 21.59 -23.38 5.62
CA ALA A 130 20.48 -23.37 4.66
C ALA A 130 19.38 -22.39 5.07
N ALA A 131 19.05 -22.30 6.36
CA ALA A 131 18.08 -21.34 6.87
C ALA A 131 18.57 -19.89 6.73
N ALA A 132 19.87 -19.63 6.95
CA ALA A 132 20.45 -18.31 6.75
C ALA A 132 20.44 -17.91 5.26
N ASP A 133 20.81 -18.83 4.36
CA ASP A 133 20.82 -18.59 2.92
C ASP A 133 19.40 -18.36 2.37
N GLU A 134 18.40 -19.09 2.87
CA GLU A 134 16.98 -18.91 2.50
C GLU A 134 16.45 -17.52 2.90
N GLU A 135 16.79 -17.04 4.11
CA GLU A 135 16.36 -15.70 4.55
C GLU A 135 17.04 -14.59 3.74
N VAL A 136 18.32 -14.76 3.38
CA VAL A 136 19.03 -13.81 2.50
C VAL A 136 18.38 -13.77 1.12
N ALA A 137 18.10 -14.93 0.52
CA ALA A 137 17.44 -15.01 -0.79
C ALA A 137 16.05 -14.36 -0.77
N LYS A 138 15.28 -14.60 0.29
CA LYS A 138 13.96 -13.99 0.49
C LYS A 138 14.05 -12.47 0.64
N GLN A 139 15.09 -11.98 1.32
CA GLN A 139 15.31 -10.55 1.49
C GLN A 139 15.68 -9.88 0.17
N GLU A 140 16.57 -10.48 -0.62
CA GLU A 140 16.91 -9.99 -1.96
C GLU A 140 15.69 -9.92 -2.89
N GLU A 141 14.81 -10.93 -2.85
CA GLU A 141 13.56 -10.91 -3.62
C GLU A 141 12.64 -9.74 -3.21
N ARG A 142 12.49 -9.50 -1.89
CA ARG A 142 11.72 -8.37 -1.37
C ARG A 142 12.29 -7.04 -1.85
N GLU A 143 13.61 -6.89 -1.83
CA GLU A 143 14.29 -5.66 -2.26
C GLU A 143 14.15 -5.44 -3.76
N GLN A 144 14.30 -6.48 -4.58
CA GLN A 144 14.06 -6.39 -6.02
C GLN A 144 12.61 -6.00 -6.33
N ARG A 145 11.64 -6.58 -5.61
CA ARG A 145 10.22 -6.22 -5.74
C ARG A 145 9.97 -4.76 -5.34
N ALA A 146 10.55 -4.31 -4.23
CA ALA A 146 10.42 -2.94 -3.76
C ALA A 146 11.01 -1.95 -4.76
N ALA A 147 12.20 -2.24 -5.32
CA ALA A 147 12.85 -1.41 -6.32
C ALA A 147 12.00 -1.30 -7.61
N ALA A 148 11.46 -2.42 -8.11
CA ALA A 148 10.60 -2.41 -9.30
C ALA A 148 9.31 -1.59 -9.08
N LEU A 149 8.73 -1.65 -7.88
CA LEU A 149 7.56 -0.84 -7.53
C LEU A 149 7.90 0.64 -7.41
N GLU A 150 9.05 0.99 -6.86
CA GLU A 150 9.51 2.38 -6.75
C GLU A 150 9.76 3.00 -8.13
N GLU A 151 10.42 2.26 -9.03
CA GLU A 151 10.65 2.71 -10.40
C GLU A 151 9.33 2.92 -11.16
N TRP A 152 8.39 1.99 -11.00
CA TRP A 152 7.05 2.12 -11.57
C TRP A 152 6.31 3.35 -11.05
N LYS A 153 6.36 3.62 -9.74
CA LYS A 153 5.73 4.82 -9.14
C LYS A 153 6.30 6.11 -9.72
N LYS A 154 7.64 6.21 -9.85
CA LYS A 154 8.30 7.39 -10.46
C LYS A 154 7.84 7.64 -11.88
N MET A 155 7.73 6.58 -12.69
CA MET A 155 7.24 6.70 -14.06
C MET A 155 5.76 7.11 -14.12
N GLU A 156 4.94 6.56 -13.22
CA GLU A 156 3.51 6.87 -13.15
C GLU A 156 3.26 8.33 -12.70
N GLU A 157 4.03 8.83 -11.74
CA GLU A 157 4.01 10.24 -11.32
C GLU A 157 4.40 11.19 -12.46
N ALA A 158 5.47 10.87 -13.20
CA ALA A 158 5.88 11.66 -14.36
C ALA A 158 4.79 11.71 -15.44
N ARG A 159 4.13 10.57 -15.71
CA ARG A 159 2.97 10.48 -16.61
C ARG A 159 1.80 11.33 -16.12
N LYS A 160 1.44 11.25 -14.83
CA LYS A 160 0.39 12.09 -14.21
C LYS A 160 0.73 13.57 -14.39
N HIS A 161 1.98 13.97 -14.17
CA HIS A 161 2.45 15.34 -14.34
C HIS A 161 2.28 15.84 -15.78
N HIS A 162 2.76 15.09 -16.77
CA HIS A 162 2.63 15.45 -18.18
C HIS A 162 1.16 15.56 -18.62
N ASN A 163 0.29 14.67 -18.12
CA ASN A 163 -1.14 14.74 -18.38
C ASN A 163 -1.80 15.97 -17.74
N ARG A 164 -1.37 16.41 -16.55
CA ARG A 164 -1.83 17.66 -15.93
C ARG A 164 -1.42 18.88 -16.76
N GLU A 165 -0.17 18.96 -17.20
CA GLU A 165 0.30 20.05 -18.07
C GLU A 165 -0.48 20.11 -19.38
N SER A 166 -0.74 18.96 -19.99
CA SER A 166 -1.52 18.85 -21.23
C SER A 166 -2.97 19.31 -21.05
N LYS A 167 -3.57 19.03 -19.87
CA LYS A 167 -4.91 19.53 -19.51
C LYS A 167 -4.90 21.05 -19.33
N GLY A 168 -3.93 21.59 -18.60
CA GLY A 168 -3.80 23.02 -18.35
C GLY A 168 -3.65 23.82 -19.65
N LYS A 169 -2.76 23.39 -20.56
CA LYS A 169 -2.61 24.02 -21.88
C LYS A 169 -3.92 24.04 -22.67
N TYR A 170 -4.66 22.93 -22.65
CA TYR A 170 -5.96 22.85 -23.32
C TYR A 170 -7.01 23.78 -22.69
N GLN A 171 -7.02 23.93 -21.36
CA GLN A 171 -7.91 24.88 -20.68
C GLN A 171 -7.61 26.32 -21.09
N MET A 172 -6.33 26.71 -21.07
CA MET A 172 -5.89 28.04 -21.53
C MET A 172 -6.28 28.30 -22.99
N ASP A 173 -6.03 27.35 -23.90
CA ASP A 173 -6.43 27.47 -25.31
C ASP A 173 -7.95 27.63 -25.46
N LEU A 174 -8.71 26.94 -24.61
CA LEU A 174 -10.16 26.93 -24.63
C LEU A 174 -10.75 28.24 -24.09
N GLU A 175 -10.17 28.81 -23.03
CA GLU A 175 -10.48 30.14 -22.52
C GLU A 175 -10.21 31.21 -23.58
N TRP A 176 -9.01 31.21 -24.15
CA TRP A 176 -8.65 32.16 -25.19
C TRP A 176 -9.56 32.07 -26.43
N TRP A 177 -9.96 30.84 -26.79
CA TRP A 177 -10.96 30.64 -27.84
C TRP A 177 -12.36 31.17 -27.48
N LYS A 178 -12.79 31.06 -26.21
CA LYS A 178 -14.06 31.64 -25.73
C LYS A 178 -14.02 33.16 -25.83
N GLU A 179 -12.96 33.81 -25.36
CA GLU A 179 -12.79 35.27 -25.43
C GLU A 179 -12.80 35.78 -26.88
N GLU A 180 -12.05 35.14 -27.77
CA GLU A 180 -12.02 35.49 -29.20
C GLU A 180 -13.41 35.32 -29.84
N LYS A 181 -14.12 34.24 -29.50
CA LYS A 181 -15.49 34.00 -29.96
C LYS A 181 -16.45 35.11 -29.51
N GLU A 182 -16.34 35.59 -28.28
CA GLU A 182 -17.16 36.69 -27.77
C GLU A 182 -16.83 38.01 -28.46
N ARG A 183 -15.55 38.32 -28.66
CA ARG A 183 -15.11 39.50 -29.42
C ARG A 183 -15.63 39.49 -30.86
N VAL A 184 -15.52 38.36 -31.55
CA VAL A 184 -16.07 38.20 -32.92
C VAL A 184 -17.59 38.39 -32.95
N ARG A 185 -18.30 37.94 -31.90
CA ARG A 185 -19.75 38.14 -31.75
C ARG A 185 -20.08 39.63 -31.59
N LEU A 186 -19.34 40.37 -30.78
CA LEU A 186 -19.51 41.83 -30.62
C LEU A 186 -19.25 42.58 -31.93
N GLU A 187 -18.22 42.19 -32.68
CA GLU A 187 -17.87 42.77 -33.98
C GLU A 187 -18.76 42.31 -35.14
N LYS A 188 -19.67 41.33 -34.92
CA LYS A 188 -20.52 40.68 -35.94
C LYS A 188 -19.72 40.08 -37.11
N ARG A 189 -18.49 39.61 -36.85
CA ARG A 189 -17.64 38.93 -37.84
C ARG A 189 -17.86 37.41 -37.80
N ARG A 190 -17.27 36.68 -38.74
CA ARG A 190 -17.25 35.21 -38.73
C ARG A 190 -15.99 34.72 -38.01
N LEU A 191 -16.14 33.77 -37.09
CA LEU A 191 -15.02 33.16 -36.38
C LEU A 191 -14.26 32.25 -37.36
N ALA A 192 -13.02 32.63 -37.70
CA ALA A 192 -12.21 31.86 -38.64
C ALA A 192 -11.55 30.62 -38.00
N TRP A 193 -11.46 30.59 -36.66
CA TRP A 193 -10.69 29.61 -35.92
C TRP A 193 -11.60 28.50 -35.39
N LYS A 194 -11.13 27.25 -35.49
CA LYS A 194 -11.85 26.08 -34.96
C LYS A 194 -11.68 26.02 -33.45
N LYS A 195 -12.64 25.39 -32.77
CA LYS A 195 -12.52 25.11 -31.33
C LYS A 195 -11.29 24.22 -31.08
N PRO A 196 -10.43 24.56 -30.11
CA PRO A 196 -9.36 23.67 -29.67
C PRO A 196 -9.89 22.28 -29.33
N MET A 197 -9.12 21.24 -29.66
CA MET A 197 -9.46 19.85 -29.33
C MET A 197 -8.37 19.28 -28.45
N ARG A 198 -8.76 18.63 -27.35
CA ARG A 198 -7.81 17.94 -26.48
C ARG A 198 -7.25 16.71 -27.20
N GLY A 199 -5.93 16.57 -27.22
CA GLY A 199 -5.27 15.36 -27.69
C GLY A 199 -5.59 14.14 -26.81
N LYS A 200 -5.14 12.96 -27.25
CA LYS A 200 -5.24 11.74 -26.43
C LYS A 200 -4.26 11.87 -25.26
N LEU A 201 -4.74 11.65 -24.04
CA LEU A 201 -3.88 11.58 -22.86
C LEU A 201 -3.12 10.25 -22.84
N GLU A 202 -1.98 10.23 -22.19
CA GLU A 202 -1.17 9.02 -22.02
C GLU A 202 -1.90 8.02 -21.12
N ALA A 203 -2.02 6.78 -21.56
CA ALA A 203 -2.66 5.71 -20.81
C ALA A 203 -1.80 5.29 -19.59
N PRO A 204 -2.41 4.80 -18.49
CA PRO A 204 -1.68 4.30 -17.33
C PRO A 204 -0.65 3.22 -17.70
N LEU A 205 0.50 3.24 -17.03
CA LEU A 205 1.50 2.19 -17.21
C LEU A 205 1.02 0.88 -16.56
N PRO A 206 1.24 -0.28 -17.19
CA PRO A 206 0.89 -1.55 -16.57
C PRO A 206 1.67 -1.72 -15.26
N LYS A 207 0.97 -2.01 -14.18
CA LYS A 207 1.59 -2.28 -12.88
C LYS A 207 2.44 -3.56 -12.99
N PRO A 208 3.67 -3.59 -12.44
CA PRO A 208 4.46 -4.81 -12.41
C PRO A 208 3.64 -5.90 -11.70
N VAL A 209 3.25 -6.93 -12.46
CA VAL A 209 2.51 -8.08 -11.92
C VAL A 209 3.51 -8.91 -11.14
N VAL A 210 3.35 -8.92 -9.82
CA VAL A 210 4.06 -9.86 -8.97
C VAL A 210 3.39 -11.20 -9.22
N VAL A 211 4.11 -12.12 -9.87
CA VAL A 211 3.63 -13.49 -9.99
C VAL A 211 3.73 -14.08 -8.59
N GLU A 212 2.62 -14.01 -7.85
CA GLU A 212 2.46 -14.61 -6.53
C GLU A 212 2.44 -16.13 -6.65
N GLY A 213 3.58 -16.70 -7.01
CA GLY A 213 3.86 -18.10 -6.78
C GLY A 213 4.20 -18.24 -5.31
N THR A 214 3.34 -18.94 -4.56
CA THR A 214 3.61 -19.54 -3.23
C THR A 214 3.25 -18.71 -1.99
N ALA A 215 1.94 -18.68 -1.72
CA ALA A 215 1.30 -18.85 -0.41
C ALA A 215 1.92 -18.16 0.83
N GLY A 216 1.35 -16.99 1.15
CA GLY A 216 0.97 -16.67 2.52
C GLY A 216 1.91 -15.72 3.25
N ASP A 217 1.69 -14.42 3.09
CA ASP A 217 1.43 -13.49 4.20
C ASP A 217 1.19 -12.10 3.57
N GLU A 218 -0.07 -11.80 3.31
CA GLU A 218 -0.54 -10.55 2.70
C GLU A 218 -0.86 -9.58 3.83
N LEU A 219 0.14 -8.79 4.25
CA LEU A 219 -0.12 -7.59 5.04
C LEU A 219 -0.48 -6.48 4.05
N ASP A 220 -1.77 -6.37 3.77
CA ASP A 220 -2.42 -5.21 3.16
C ASP A 220 -2.19 -3.99 4.07
N VAL A 221 -1.05 -3.32 3.88
CA VAL A 221 -0.90 -1.93 4.32
C VAL A 221 -1.53 -1.10 3.21
N ASP A 222 -2.85 -1.00 3.31
CA ASP A 222 -3.69 -0.08 2.55
C ASP A 222 -3.23 1.34 2.91
N GLY A 223 -2.24 1.81 2.16
CA GLY A 223 -1.86 3.21 2.11
C GLY A 223 -2.98 3.92 1.39
N ASP A 224 -3.93 4.43 2.18
CA ASP A 224 -4.97 5.39 1.84
C ASP A 224 -4.33 6.62 1.16
N ASP A 225 -3.96 6.45 -0.10
CA ASP A 225 -3.59 7.50 -1.03
C ASP A 225 -4.88 8.15 -1.51
N HIS A 226 -5.58 8.74 -0.55
CA HIS A 226 -6.63 9.69 -0.81
C HIS A 226 -5.93 10.95 -1.34
N GLU A 227 -5.45 10.89 -2.59
CA GLU A 227 -5.21 12.07 -3.41
C GLU A 227 -6.58 12.77 -3.49
N ASN A 228 -6.83 13.62 -2.50
CA ASN A 228 -7.88 14.61 -2.47
C ASN A 228 -7.59 15.55 -3.64
N ALA A 229 -8.01 15.13 -4.83
CA ALA A 229 -8.28 16.00 -5.93
C ALA A 229 -9.47 16.86 -5.50
N SER A 230 -9.20 17.85 -4.66
CA SER A 230 -9.92 19.12 -4.69
C SER A 230 -9.69 19.69 -6.09
N ASP A 231 -10.48 19.18 -7.03
CA ASP A 231 -10.92 19.94 -8.20
C ASP A 231 -11.77 21.06 -7.59
N GLU A 232 -11.11 22.08 -7.05
CA GLU A 232 -11.72 23.39 -6.86
C GLU A 232 -11.95 23.92 -8.28
N ASP A 233 -13.06 23.48 -8.86
CA ASP A 233 -13.77 24.21 -9.92
C ASP A 233 -14.11 25.58 -9.31
N GLU A 234 -13.18 26.54 -9.47
CA GLU A 234 -13.50 27.97 -9.42
C GLU A 234 -14.54 28.24 -10.51
N GLU A 235 -15.81 28.22 -10.11
CA GLU A 235 -16.92 28.76 -10.89
C GLU A 235 -16.71 30.28 -11.06
N GLU A 236 -16.53 30.71 -12.31
CA GLU A 236 -16.72 32.09 -12.77
C GLU A 236 -17.91 32.19 -13.74
#